data_AF-A0A318STJ0-F1
#
_entry.id   AF-A0A318STJ0-F1
#
_cell.length_a   1.000
_cell.length_b   1.000
_cell.length_c   1.000
_cell.angle_alpha   90.00
_cell.angle_beta   90.00
_cell.angle_gamma   90.00
#
_symmetry.space_group_name_H-M   'P 1'
#
loop_
_entity.id
_entity.type
_entity.pdbx_description
1 polymer ?
#
loop_
_entity_poly.entity_id
_entity_poly.type
_entity_poly.pdbx_seq_one_letter_code
_entity_poly.pdbx_strand_id
1 'polypeptide(L)'
;MPIECDVCVRRRSVFPEAARLRGPVPVPEKPDELSGNAGMRKTTWKTGLLTPGKWIDMDRIKIVGGNKLNGIIPISGAKNAALPLMIASLLTDDTLTLENVPHLADVEQLIRILGNHGVDYSVNGRRERQDGAYSRTIHFTARNIVDTTAPYDLVSKMRASFWVIGPLLARMGTANVSLPGGCAIGTRPIDLFLESLAALGAEIDIENGYVKATAKKGLVGAHYTFPKISVGATHVMMMAATLAKGETVISNAAREPEVVNLADCLNAMGANVAGAGTSTIRIEGVDRLSGARVRVIPDRIETGTYAMAVAMAGGDVLLEGAQASLLSSALETLGQAGAEITETNTGIRVVRNGHGIHPVDVFTDPFPGFPTDLQAQFMGLMTKAKGTSRITETIFENRFMHVQELARLGARISLSGQVATVEGVERLQGAPVMATDLRASVSLVIAGLAAEGETTVNRVYHLDRGFERLEEKLSGCGAIVERVSG
;
A
#
# COMPACT_ATOMS: atom_id res chain seq x y z
N MET A 1 -32.83 17.85 50.07
CA MET A 1 -31.46 18.22 49.68
C MET A 1 -30.58 16.99 49.83
N PRO A 2 -29.71 16.64 48.86
CA PRO A 2 -29.75 16.82 47.41
C PRO A 2 -29.82 15.45 46.66
N ILE A 3 -30.64 15.34 45.60
CA ILE A 3 -30.33 15.39 44.15
C ILE A 3 -29.73 14.08 43.61
N GLU A 4 -30.60 13.24 43.01
CA GLU A 4 -30.26 12.29 41.95
C GLU A 4 -31.19 12.51 40.75
N CYS A 5 -30.63 12.24 39.58
CA CYS A 5 -30.93 12.84 38.29
C CYS A 5 -31.96 12.04 37.51
N ASP A 6 -32.88 12.74 36.85
CA ASP A 6 -33.94 12.19 36.01
C ASP A 6 -33.78 12.69 34.56
N VAL A 7 -34.45 11.99 33.64
CA VAL A 7 -34.66 12.32 32.21
C VAL A 7 -33.72 11.67 31.19
N CYS A 8 -34.11 10.47 30.78
CA CYS A 8 -33.77 9.84 29.51
C CYS A 8 -35.00 9.90 28.58
N VAL A 9 -35.06 10.81 27.60
CA VAL A 9 -36.16 10.87 26.60
C VAL A 9 -35.72 11.46 25.24
N ARG A 10 -35.94 10.65 24.18
CA ARG A 10 -36.22 10.95 22.73
C ARG A 10 -35.08 11.33 21.77
N ARG A 11 -34.92 10.50 20.71
CA ARG A 11 -35.36 10.71 19.30
C ARG A 11 -34.95 9.49 18.44
N ARG A 12 -35.87 8.57 18.13
CA ARG A 12 -36.64 8.37 16.87
C ARG A 12 -35.81 8.14 15.59
N SER A 13 -35.73 6.87 15.21
CA SER A 13 -35.41 6.32 13.89
C SER A 13 -36.64 6.39 12.95
N VAL A 14 -36.42 6.72 11.68
CA VAL A 14 -37.43 6.69 10.62
C VAL A 14 -36.86 5.93 9.41
N PHE A 15 -37.36 4.73 9.16
CA PHE A 15 -37.35 4.05 7.86
C PHE A 15 -38.67 3.26 7.75
N PRO A 16 -39.45 3.38 6.65
CA PRO A 16 -40.66 2.58 6.47
C PRO A 16 -40.35 1.26 5.75
N GLU A 17 -40.93 0.19 6.31
CA GLU A 17 -41.01 -1.16 5.77
C GLU A 17 -42.35 -1.32 5.02
N ALA A 18 -42.33 -1.63 3.72
CA ALA A 18 -43.48 -2.21 3.01
C ALA A 18 -43.09 -2.75 1.62
N ALA A 19 -43.04 -4.07 1.48
CA ALA A 19 -43.64 -4.86 0.37
C ALA A 19 -43.06 -6.29 0.37
N ARG A 20 -43.73 -7.20 1.09
CA ARG A 20 -43.67 -8.64 0.82
C ARG A 20 -44.72 -8.96 -0.25
N LEU A 21 -44.35 -9.78 -1.24
CA LEU A 21 -45.10 -10.93 -1.79
C LEU A 21 -44.66 -11.24 -3.24
N ARG A 22 -44.04 -12.41 -3.47
CA ARG A 22 -44.47 -13.49 -4.40
C ARG A 22 -43.30 -14.43 -4.76
N GLY A 23 -43.45 -15.70 -4.33
CA GLY A 23 -43.16 -16.96 -5.06
C GLY A 23 -41.77 -17.27 -5.64
N PRO A 24 -41.26 -18.52 -5.50
CA PRO A 24 -39.99 -18.93 -6.12
C PRO A 24 -40.14 -19.10 -7.64
N VAL A 25 -39.14 -18.62 -8.38
CA VAL A 25 -39.00 -18.73 -9.84
C VAL A 25 -38.52 -20.15 -10.20
N PRO A 26 -39.11 -20.84 -11.19
CA PRO A 26 -38.71 -22.19 -11.58
C PRO A 26 -37.42 -22.19 -12.42
N VAL A 27 -36.59 -23.21 -12.19
CA VAL A 27 -35.34 -23.52 -12.91
C VAL A 27 -35.68 -24.20 -14.25
N PRO A 28 -35.08 -23.83 -15.39
CA PRO A 28 -35.30 -24.56 -16.63
C PRO A 28 -34.51 -25.88 -16.66
N GLU A 29 -35.21 -26.96 -16.99
CA GLU A 29 -34.67 -28.30 -17.25
C GLU A 29 -33.77 -28.34 -18.50
N LYS A 30 -32.77 -29.24 -18.48
CA LYS A 30 -31.94 -29.60 -19.64
C LYS A 30 -32.78 -30.36 -20.68
N PRO A 31 -32.59 -30.15 -21.99
CA PRO A 31 -33.07 -31.08 -22.99
C PRO A 31 -32.06 -32.21 -23.24
N ASP A 32 -32.60 -33.42 -23.28
CA ASP A 32 -31.96 -34.68 -23.62
C ASP A 32 -31.41 -34.76 -25.06
N GLU A 33 -30.45 -35.68 -25.20
CA GLU A 33 -29.83 -36.16 -26.43
C GLU A 33 -30.84 -36.66 -27.47
N LEU A 34 -30.69 -36.21 -28.72
CA LEU A 34 -31.23 -36.92 -29.88
C LEU A 34 -30.14 -37.13 -30.94
N SER A 35 -29.88 -38.41 -31.16
CA SER A 35 -29.08 -39.04 -32.20
C SER A 35 -29.53 -38.65 -33.62
N GLY A 36 -28.59 -38.30 -34.49
CA GLY A 36 -28.84 -38.12 -35.92
C GLY A 36 -27.54 -38.08 -36.72
N ASN A 37 -27.18 -39.23 -37.29
CA ASN A 37 -25.95 -39.45 -38.06
C ASN A 37 -26.24 -39.23 -39.56
N ALA A 38 -25.62 -38.23 -40.19
CA ALA A 38 -25.50 -38.12 -41.65
C ALA A 38 -24.21 -37.35 -41.99
N GLY A 39 -23.25 -38.05 -42.59
CA GLY A 39 -21.88 -37.57 -42.81
C GLY A 39 -21.74 -36.53 -43.91
N MET A 40 -20.60 -35.82 -43.90
CA MET A 40 -19.50 -35.96 -44.88
C MET A 40 -18.46 -34.83 -44.67
N ARG A 41 -17.20 -35.14 -45.03
CA ARG A 41 -15.98 -34.29 -45.06
C ARG A 41 -15.14 -34.24 -43.77
N LYS A 42 -14.21 -35.20 -43.67
CA LYS A 42 -13.05 -35.14 -42.77
C LYS A 42 -12.05 -34.10 -43.30
N THR A 43 -12.13 -32.88 -42.83
CA THR A 43 -10.95 -31.99 -42.71
C THR A 43 -10.25 -32.34 -41.40
N THR A 44 -9.05 -32.88 -41.51
CA THR A 44 -8.14 -33.19 -40.40
C THR A 44 -7.69 -31.89 -39.73
N TRP A 45 -8.43 -31.45 -38.72
CA TRP A 45 -7.92 -30.50 -37.73
C TRP A 45 -6.92 -31.25 -36.86
N LYS A 46 -5.63 -30.91 -36.97
CA LYS A 46 -4.61 -31.30 -36.00
C LYS A 46 -5.01 -30.72 -34.65
N THR A 47 -5.66 -31.51 -33.82
CA THR A 47 -5.73 -31.27 -32.38
C THR A 47 -4.30 -31.39 -31.86
N GLY A 48 -3.68 -30.25 -31.58
CA GLY A 48 -2.46 -30.21 -30.78
C GLY A 48 -2.80 -30.78 -29.42
N LEU A 49 -2.36 -32.01 -29.15
CA LEU A 49 -2.23 -32.51 -27.79
C LEU A 49 -1.30 -31.55 -27.05
N LEU A 50 -1.89 -30.71 -26.18
CA LEU A 50 -1.14 -30.03 -25.14
C LEU A 50 -0.57 -31.13 -24.24
N THR A 51 0.76 -31.21 -24.20
CA THR A 51 1.51 -31.98 -23.22
C THR A 51 1.07 -31.59 -21.80
N PRO A 52 0.78 -32.54 -20.90
CA PRO A 52 0.53 -32.24 -19.50
C PRO A 52 1.80 -31.69 -18.85
N GLY A 53 1.71 -30.51 -18.23
CA GLY A 53 2.69 -30.07 -17.24
C GLY A 53 3.86 -29.22 -17.75
N LYS A 54 3.59 -28.06 -18.36
CA LYS A 54 4.45 -26.88 -18.13
C LYS A 54 3.69 -25.94 -17.22
N TRP A 55 3.87 -26.11 -15.92
CA TRP A 55 3.63 -25.02 -14.98
C TRP A 55 4.55 -23.89 -15.45
N ILE A 56 4.00 -22.69 -15.67
CA ILE A 56 4.86 -21.50 -15.74
C ILE A 56 5.46 -21.42 -14.34
N ASP A 57 6.69 -21.92 -14.16
CA ASP A 57 7.34 -21.89 -12.85
C ASP A 57 7.53 -20.40 -12.55
N MET A 58 7.01 -19.98 -11.41
CA MET A 58 6.99 -18.58 -11.00
C MET A 58 8.23 -18.36 -10.17
N ASP A 59 8.82 -17.16 -10.26
CA ASP A 59 9.95 -16.79 -9.42
C ASP A 59 9.68 -17.12 -7.94
N ARG A 60 10.72 -17.63 -7.28
CA ARG A 60 10.73 -17.94 -5.85
C ARG A 60 11.97 -17.35 -5.19
N ILE A 61 11.88 -17.05 -3.90
CA ILE A 61 13.03 -16.62 -3.09
C ILE A 61 13.40 -17.78 -2.18
N LYS A 62 14.66 -18.21 -2.24
CA LYS A 62 15.22 -19.22 -1.37
C LYS A 62 16.13 -18.56 -0.34
N ILE A 63 15.97 -18.96 0.92
CA ILE A 63 16.63 -18.35 2.08
C ILE A 63 17.27 -19.47 2.90
N VAL A 64 18.55 -19.34 3.21
CA VAL A 64 19.24 -20.19 4.20
C VAL A 64 19.49 -19.35 5.45
N GLY A 65 18.77 -19.69 6.52
CA GLY A 65 18.79 -18.92 7.77
C GLY A 65 20.05 -19.15 8.61
N GLY A 66 20.22 -18.31 9.63
CA GLY A 66 21.30 -18.42 10.63
C GLY A 66 22.46 -17.44 10.48
N ASN A 67 22.47 -16.63 9.41
CA ASN A 67 23.51 -15.62 9.18
C ASN A 67 23.16 -14.27 9.81
N LYS A 68 24.14 -13.59 10.41
CA LYS A 68 23.99 -12.21 10.89
C LYS A 68 24.06 -11.24 9.72
N LEU A 69 23.29 -10.16 9.79
CA LEU A 69 23.33 -9.08 8.82
C LEU A 69 24.36 -8.03 9.22
N ASN A 70 25.36 -7.76 8.38
CA ASN A 70 26.36 -6.72 8.65
C ASN A 70 26.62 -5.93 7.37
N GLY A 71 26.55 -4.60 7.45
CA GLY A 71 26.84 -3.74 6.30
C GLY A 71 25.94 -2.52 6.19
N ILE A 72 25.65 -2.12 4.96
CA ILE A 72 24.86 -0.93 4.63
C ILE A 72 23.70 -1.37 3.73
N ILE A 73 22.48 -1.00 4.10
CA ILE A 73 21.29 -1.16 3.26
C ILE A 73 20.78 0.23 2.89
N PRO A 74 20.88 0.65 1.62
CA PRO A 74 20.28 1.90 1.17
C PRO A 74 18.76 1.79 1.09
N ILE A 75 18.07 2.74 1.72
CA ILE A 75 16.61 2.82 1.71
C ILE A 75 16.12 3.57 0.45
N SER A 76 15.22 2.93 -0.28
CA SER A 76 14.58 3.47 -1.48
C SER A 76 13.56 4.56 -1.11
N GLY A 77 13.08 5.33 -2.09
CA GLY A 77 11.97 6.25 -1.86
C GLY A 77 10.67 5.54 -1.53
N ALA A 78 9.84 6.19 -0.72
CA ALA A 78 8.55 5.69 -0.27
C ALA A 78 7.61 5.45 -1.43
N LYS A 79 7.21 4.18 -1.64
CA LYS A 79 6.19 3.84 -2.65
C LYS A 79 4.92 4.65 -2.42
N ASN A 80 4.45 4.69 -1.18
CA ASN A 80 3.19 5.33 -0.82
C ASN A 80 3.24 6.87 -0.91
N ALA A 81 4.44 7.48 -0.98
CA ALA A 81 4.60 8.89 -1.34
C ALA A 81 4.77 9.08 -2.85
N ALA A 82 5.53 8.20 -3.52
CA ALA A 82 5.75 8.29 -4.96
C ALA A 82 4.43 8.24 -5.75
N LEU A 83 3.52 7.33 -5.41
CA LEU A 83 2.24 7.17 -6.12
C LEU A 83 1.40 8.48 -6.17
N PRO A 84 1.07 9.15 -5.04
CA PRO A 84 0.33 10.40 -5.11
C PRO A 84 1.12 11.53 -5.77
N LEU A 85 2.45 11.60 -5.60
CA LEU A 85 3.27 12.60 -6.29
C LEU A 85 3.23 12.43 -7.82
N MET A 86 3.28 11.19 -8.31
CA MET A 86 3.13 10.91 -9.73
C MET A 86 1.75 11.33 -10.24
N ILE A 87 0.69 11.07 -9.47
CA ILE A 87 -0.68 11.47 -9.82
C ILE A 87 -0.85 12.99 -9.81
N ALA A 88 -0.15 13.71 -8.93
CA ALA A 88 -0.17 15.17 -8.89
C ALA A 88 0.33 15.81 -10.21
N SER A 89 1.12 15.10 -11.03
CA SER A 89 1.54 15.60 -12.35
C SER A 89 0.35 15.89 -13.27
N LEU A 90 -0.81 15.29 -13.04
CA LEU A 90 -2.03 15.58 -13.80
C LEU A 90 -2.57 16.99 -13.59
N LEU A 91 -2.18 17.68 -12.51
CA LEU A 91 -2.71 19.02 -12.15
C LEU A 91 -2.11 20.18 -12.96
N THR A 92 -1.06 19.94 -13.77
CA THR A 92 -0.39 20.97 -14.56
C THR A 92 -0.03 20.45 -15.96
N ASP A 93 0.10 21.35 -16.93
CA ASP A 93 0.63 21.06 -18.26
C ASP A 93 2.17 21.14 -18.33
N ASP A 94 2.79 21.69 -17.29
CA ASP A 94 4.24 21.71 -17.11
C ASP A 94 4.80 20.34 -16.65
N THR A 95 6.13 20.22 -16.67
CA THR A 95 6.81 18.99 -16.24
C THR A 95 6.99 18.94 -14.72
N LEU A 96 6.47 17.89 -14.08
CA LEU A 96 6.80 17.52 -12.69
C LEU A 96 7.96 16.53 -12.69
N THR A 97 9.06 16.89 -12.02
CA THR A 97 10.25 16.05 -11.87
C THR A 97 10.28 15.45 -10.47
N LEU A 98 10.22 14.12 -10.39
CA LEU A 98 10.30 13.38 -9.14
C LEU A 98 11.66 12.69 -9.02
N GLU A 99 12.37 12.98 -7.95
CA GLU A 99 13.59 12.28 -7.58
C GLU A 99 13.32 11.17 -6.57
N ASN A 100 14.25 10.23 -6.49
CA ASN A 100 14.18 9.14 -5.53
C ASN A 100 12.97 8.22 -5.74
N VAL A 101 12.46 8.08 -6.96
CA VAL A 101 11.32 7.20 -7.25
C VAL A 101 11.78 5.73 -7.22
N PRO A 102 11.15 4.86 -6.41
CA PRO A 102 11.54 3.46 -6.32
C PRO A 102 11.19 2.69 -7.61
N HIS A 103 11.91 1.61 -7.88
CA HIS A 103 11.63 0.73 -9.02
C HIS A 103 10.77 -0.46 -8.58
N LEU A 104 9.45 -0.27 -8.59
CA LEU A 104 8.47 -1.25 -8.12
C LEU A 104 7.37 -1.48 -9.15
N ALA A 105 6.76 -2.66 -9.13
CA ALA A 105 5.68 -3.01 -10.06
C ALA A 105 4.49 -2.03 -9.98
N ASP A 106 4.11 -1.55 -8.78
CA ASP A 106 3.03 -0.57 -8.61
C ASP A 106 3.38 0.78 -9.29
N VAL A 107 4.65 1.21 -9.26
CA VAL A 107 5.11 2.43 -9.97
C VAL A 107 4.98 2.26 -11.47
N GLU A 108 5.40 1.11 -12.01
CA GLU A 108 5.29 0.81 -13.44
C GLU A 108 3.81 0.71 -13.89
N GLN A 109 2.92 0.16 -13.06
CA GLN A 109 1.48 0.15 -13.36
C GLN A 109 0.91 1.57 -13.36
N LEU A 110 1.31 2.43 -12.41
CA LEU A 110 0.84 3.80 -12.38
C LEU A 110 1.32 4.60 -13.59
N ILE A 111 2.56 4.39 -14.06
CA ILE A 111 3.06 4.98 -15.30
C ILE A 111 2.14 4.63 -16.48
N ARG A 112 1.67 3.38 -16.57
CA ARG A 112 0.72 2.95 -17.63
C ARG A 112 -0.64 3.64 -17.51
N ILE A 113 -1.13 3.83 -16.29
CA ILE A 113 -2.39 4.56 -16.03
C ILE A 113 -2.26 6.03 -16.43
N LEU A 114 -1.15 6.68 -16.05
CA LEU A 114 -0.89 8.07 -16.44
C LEU A 114 -0.73 8.20 -17.96
N GLY A 115 -0.02 7.25 -18.60
CA GLY A 115 0.11 7.19 -20.06
C GLY A 115 -1.24 7.06 -20.78
N ASN A 116 -2.21 6.32 -20.22
CA ASN A 116 -3.58 6.24 -20.76
C ASN A 116 -4.27 7.62 -20.80
N HIS A 117 -3.96 8.51 -19.85
CA HIS A 117 -4.47 9.87 -19.83
C HIS A 117 -3.68 10.85 -20.72
N GLY A 118 -2.62 10.39 -21.40
CA GLY A 118 -1.77 11.22 -22.25
C GLY A 118 -0.57 11.85 -21.53
N VAL A 119 -0.20 11.35 -20.36
CA VAL A 119 1.01 11.81 -19.65
C VAL A 119 2.25 11.21 -20.29
N ASP A 120 3.12 12.06 -20.81
CA ASP A 120 4.46 11.67 -21.25
C ASP A 120 5.38 11.50 -20.03
N TYR A 121 6.28 10.51 -20.08
CA TYR A 121 7.31 10.36 -19.07
C TYR A 121 8.69 10.10 -19.66
N SER A 122 9.73 10.55 -18.96
CA SER A 122 11.11 10.19 -19.25
C SER A 122 11.88 9.89 -17.97
N VAL A 123 12.87 9.01 -18.07
CA VAL A 123 13.71 8.59 -16.95
C VAL A 123 15.14 9.03 -17.25
N ASN A 124 15.78 9.69 -16.28
CA ASN A 124 17.17 10.08 -16.45
C ASN A 124 18.07 8.85 -16.66
N GLY A 125 18.98 8.94 -17.63
CA GLY A 125 19.98 7.91 -17.88
C GLY A 125 20.99 7.77 -16.74
N ARG A 126 21.70 6.63 -16.72
CA ARG A 126 22.80 6.39 -15.77
C ARG A 126 23.90 7.44 -15.96
N ARG A 127 24.42 7.97 -14.86
CA ARG A 127 25.59 8.87 -14.87
C ARG A 127 26.86 8.09 -14.52
N GLU A 128 28.03 8.55 -15.00
CA GLU A 128 29.33 7.87 -14.83
C GLU A 128 29.74 7.60 -13.37
N ARG A 129 29.13 8.29 -12.39
CA ARG A 129 29.38 8.12 -10.94
C ARG A 129 28.12 7.70 -10.17
N GLN A 130 27.13 7.14 -10.85
CA GLN A 130 25.90 6.70 -10.20
C GLN A 130 26.10 5.24 -9.74
N ASP A 131 26.71 5.08 -8.57
CA ASP A 131 26.88 3.78 -7.93
C ASP A 131 25.50 3.21 -7.58
N GLY A 132 25.08 2.18 -8.32
CA GLY A 132 23.99 1.27 -7.96
C GLY A 132 22.63 1.88 -7.57
N ALA A 133 22.41 3.18 -7.73
CA ALA A 133 21.35 3.91 -7.03
C ALA A 133 19.98 3.27 -7.28
N TYR A 134 19.39 2.76 -6.19
CA TYR A 134 18.06 2.14 -6.09
C TYR A 134 16.91 3.15 -6.27
N SER A 135 17.16 4.26 -6.97
CA SER A 135 16.16 5.29 -7.13
C SER A 135 16.37 6.10 -8.40
N ARG A 136 15.24 6.41 -9.06
CA ARG A 136 15.20 7.02 -10.39
C ARG A 136 14.72 8.46 -10.28
N THR A 137 15.23 9.31 -11.16
CA THR A 137 14.58 10.60 -11.44
C THR A 137 13.67 10.41 -12.64
N ILE A 138 12.38 10.66 -12.46
CA ILE A 138 11.36 10.54 -13.50
C ILE A 138 10.71 11.90 -13.73
N HIS A 139 10.55 12.27 -14.99
CA HIS A 139 9.87 13.47 -15.41
C HIS A 139 8.49 13.09 -15.96
N PHE A 140 7.42 13.74 -15.50
CA PHE A 140 6.06 13.55 -15.96
C PHE A 140 5.54 14.85 -16.56
N THR A 141 5.01 14.79 -17.78
CA THR A 141 4.45 15.96 -18.46
C THR A 141 3.04 15.63 -18.95
N ALA A 142 2.03 16.25 -18.33
CA ALA A 142 0.64 16.07 -18.68
C ALA A 142 0.14 17.24 -19.55
N ARG A 143 0.84 17.56 -20.65
CA ARG A 143 0.55 18.77 -21.45
C ARG A 143 -0.91 18.79 -21.92
N ASN A 144 -1.36 17.68 -22.50
CA ASN A 144 -2.73 17.48 -22.94
C ASN A 144 -3.28 16.21 -22.30
N ILE A 145 -4.36 16.32 -21.53
CA ILE A 145 -5.11 15.14 -21.07
C ILE A 145 -6.01 14.70 -22.24
N VAL A 146 -5.73 13.53 -22.79
CA VAL A 146 -6.42 13.02 -24.00
C VAL A 146 -7.65 12.17 -23.68
N ASP A 147 -7.71 11.62 -22.47
CA ASP A 147 -8.84 10.84 -21.97
C ASP A 147 -8.96 11.05 -20.46
N THR A 148 -10.18 11.21 -19.95
CA THR A 148 -10.50 11.31 -18.52
C THR A 148 -11.01 9.99 -17.96
N THR A 149 -11.02 8.92 -18.77
CA THR A 149 -11.44 7.58 -18.39
C THR A 149 -10.26 6.74 -17.90
N ALA A 150 -10.35 6.19 -16.69
CA ALA A 150 -9.41 5.18 -16.18
C ALA A 150 -10.08 3.79 -16.25
N PRO A 151 -9.68 2.93 -17.21
CA PRO A 151 -10.40 1.70 -17.53
C PRO A 151 -10.19 0.59 -16.48
N TYR A 152 -11.17 -0.31 -16.40
CA TYR A 152 -11.16 -1.48 -15.50
C TYR A 152 -9.88 -2.31 -15.58
N ASP A 153 -9.36 -2.56 -16.78
CA ASP A 153 -8.17 -3.43 -17.00
C ASP A 153 -6.89 -2.87 -16.38
N LEU A 154 -6.84 -1.56 -16.13
CA LEU A 154 -5.75 -0.89 -15.43
C LEU A 154 -6.08 -0.75 -13.94
N VAL A 155 -7.31 -0.36 -13.60
CA VAL A 155 -7.71 -0.08 -12.22
C VAL A 155 -7.79 -1.35 -11.36
N SER A 156 -8.27 -2.45 -11.92
CA SER A 156 -8.40 -3.75 -11.24
C SER A 156 -7.07 -4.30 -10.73
N LYS A 157 -5.94 -3.91 -11.34
CA LYS A 157 -4.59 -4.37 -10.98
C LYS A 157 -4.01 -3.63 -9.77
N MET A 158 -4.39 -2.37 -9.57
CA MET A 158 -3.84 -1.55 -8.50
C MET A 158 -4.87 -0.51 -8.04
N ARG A 159 -5.39 -0.68 -6.82
CA ARG A 159 -6.41 0.21 -6.24
C ARG A 159 -6.02 1.69 -6.15
N ALA A 160 -4.74 2.01 -5.99
CA ALA A 160 -4.25 3.39 -5.92
C ALA A 160 -4.45 4.15 -7.25
N SER A 161 -4.71 3.43 -8.37
CA SER A 161 -5.11 4.04 -9.64
C SER A 161 -6.35 4.91 -9.51
N PHE A 162 -7.26 4.61 -8.57
CA PHE A 162 -8.49 5.37 -8.38
C PHE A 162 -8.20 6.84 -8.04
N TRP A 163 -7.04 7.14 -7.46
CA TRP A 163 -6.69 8.48 -7.02
C TRP A 163 -6.58 9.51 -8.15
N VAL A 164 -6.45 9.07 -9.41
CA VAL A 164 -6.48 9.98 -10.58
C VAL A 164 -7.79 10.76 -10.71
N ILE A 165 -8.88 10.27 -10.10
CA ILE A 165 -10.19 10.95 -10.13
C ILE A 165 -10.12 12.39 -9.62
N GLY A 166 -9.31 12.65 -8.58
CA GLY A 166 -9.18 13.97 -7.96
C GLY A 166 -8.60 15.01 -8.91
N PRO A 167 -7.34 14.84 -9.38
CA PRO A 167 -6.72 15.80 -10.29
C PRO A 167 -7.38 15.87 -11.68
N LEU A 168 -7.91 14.75 -12.21
CA LEU A 168 -8.68 14.79 -13.46
C LEU A 168 -9.93 15.66 -13.31
N LEU A 169 -10.69 15.48 -12.21
CA LEU A 169 -11.87 16.29 -11.96
C LEU A 169 -11.51 17.76 -11.74
N ALA A 170 -10.45 18.05 -11.01
CA ALA A 170 -10.00 19.41 -10.73
C ALA A 170 -9.55 20.16 -11.99
N ARG A 171 -8.82 19.49 -12.90
CA ARG A 171 -8.27 20.12 -14.10
C ARG A 171 -9.21 20.07 -15.31
N MET A 172 -9.95 18.98 -15.48
CA MET A 172 -10.80 18.74 -16.66
C MET A 172 -12.30 18.91 -16.38
N GLY A 173 -12.70 19.08 -15.12
CA GLY A 173 -14.11 19.18 -14.73
C GLY A 173 -14.89 17.87 -14.88
N THR A 174 -14.25 16.77 -15.27
CA THR A 174 -14.87 15.45 -15.41
C THR A 174 -13.84 14.34 -15.26
N ALA A 175 -14.26 13.21 -14.68
CA ALA A 175 -13.47 11.99 -14.57
C ALA A 175 -14.38 10.76 -14.60
N ASN A 176 -13.93 9.69 -15.27
CA ASN A 176 -14.66 8.44 -15.37
C ASN A 176 -13.76 7.26 -14.95
N VAL A 177 -13.83 6.85 -13.69
CA VAL A 177 -12.83 5.94 -13.12
C VAL A 177 -13.50 4.65 -12.66
N SER A 178 -12.97 3.49 -13.10
CA SER A 178 -13.52 2.19 -12.70
C SER A 178 -13.49 2.01 -11.17
N LEU A 179 -14.51 1.37 -10.62
CA LEU A 179 -14.55 1.01 -9.21
C LEU A 179 -13.45 -0.01 -8.90
N PRO A 180 -12.61 0.23 -7.88
CA PRO A 180 -11.67 -0.79 -7.44
C PRO A 180 -12.42 -2.01 -6.89
N GLY A 181 -11.99 -3.21 -7.26
CA GLY A 181 -12.54 -4.46 -6.74
C GLY A 181 -12.21 -4.72 -5.26
N GLY A 182 -12.56 -5.93 -4.81
CA GLY A 182 -12.24 -6.42 -3.47
C GLY A 182 -10.73 -6.53 -3.22
N CYS A 183 -10.32 -6.42 -1.95
CA CYS A 183 -8.92 -6.53 -1.53
C CYS A 183 -8.80 -7.65 -0.48
N ALA A 184 -7.78 -8.50 -0.60
CA ALA A 184 -7.63 -9.68 0.25
C ALA A 184 -7.43 -9.36 1.75
N ILE A 185 -6.98 -8.15 2.08
CA ILE A 185 -6.69 -7.73 3.47
C ILE A 185 -7.90 -7.15 4.21
N GLY A 186 -9.05 -6.94 3.54
CA GLY A 186 -10.27 -6.44 4.18
C GLY A 186 -11.13 -5.57 3.28
N THR A 187 -12.27 -5.12 3.83
CA THR A 187 -13.15 -4.19 3.13
C THR A 187 -12.48 -2.82 3.03
N ARG A 188 -12.36 -2.33 1.79
CA ARG A 188 -11.84 -1.00 1.51
C ARG A 188 -12.92 -0.34 0.68
N PRO A 189 -13.87 0.38 1.28
CA PRO A 189 -14.84 1.14 0.51
C PRO A 189 -14.18 2.38 -0.12
N ILE A 190 -14.84 2.98 -1.10
CA ILE A 190 -14.44 4.27 -1.69
C ILE A 190 -15.38 5.42 -1.31
N ASP A 191 -16.35 5.15 -0.44
CA ASP A 191 -17.32 6.09 0.15
C ASP A 191 -16.68 7.44 0.49
N LEU A 192 -15.60 7.43 1.26
CA LEU A 192 -14.92 8.66 1.69
C LEU A 192 -14.33 9.47 0.54
N PHE A 193 -13.91 8.81 -0.54
CA PHE A 193 -13.42 9.52 -1.72
C PHE A 193 -14.58 10.24 -2.40
N LEU A 194 -15.70 9.53 -2.59
CA LEU A 194 -16.89 10.08 -3.25
C LEU A 194 -17.48 11.23 -2.42
N GLU A 195 -17.67 11.02 -1.13
CA GLU A 195 -18.19 12.05 -0.22
C GLU A 195 -17.29 13.28 -0.18
N SER A 196 -15.96 13.11 -0.14
CA SER A 196 -15.04 14.24 -0.13
C SER A 196 -15.06 15.06 -1.42
N LEU A 197 -15.23 14.43 -2.59
CA LEU A 197 -15.35 15.13 -3.87
C LEU A 197 -16.74 15.78 -4.02
N ALA A 198 -17.80 15.11 -3.56
CA ALA A 198 -19.14 15.67 -3.53
C ALA A 198 -19.21 16.91 -2.62
N ALA A 199 -18.48 16.91 -1.49
CA ALA A 199 -18.35 18.07 -0.62
C ALA A 199 -17.69 19.27 -1.33
N LEU A 200 -16.81 19.03 -2.30
CA LEU A 200 -16.22 20.06 -3.17
C LEU A 200 -17.13 20.46 -4.35
N GLY A 201 -18.39 20.02 -4.35
CA GLY A 201 -19.39 20.35 -5.36
C GLY A 201 -19.41 19.44 -6.59
N ALA A 202 -18.76 18.27 -6.54
CA ALA A 202 -18.83 17.30 -7.62
C ALA A 202 -20.18 16.57 -7.65
N GLU A 203 -20.75 16.42 -8.83
CA GLU A 203 -21.84 15.48 -9.11
C GLU A 203 -21.22 14.10 -9.37
N ILE A 204 -21.67 13.09 -8.63
CA ILE A 204 -21.12 11.73 -8.69
C ILE A 204 -22.25 10.75 -9.02
N ASP A 205 -22.01 9.93 -10.03
CA ASP A 205 -22.88 8.83 -10.39
C ASP A 205 -22.07 7.52 -10.57
N ILE A 206 -22.73 6.39 -10.37
CA ILE A 206 -22.12 5.07 -10.54
C ILE A 206 -22.90 4.28 -11.59
N GLU A 207 -22.28 4.10 -12.75
CA GLU A 207 -22.88 3.38 -13.87
C GLU A 207 -21.92 2.31 -14.39
N ASN A 208 -22.42 1.09 -14.60
CA ASN A 208 -21.66 -0.04 -15.17
C ASN A 208 -20.30 -0.31 -14.50
N GLY A 209 -20.20 -0.09 -13.19
CA GLY A 209 -18.95 -0.30 -12.44
C GLY A 209 -17.93 0.84 -12.56
N TYR A 210 -18.34 2.01 -13.05
CA TYR A 210 -17.53 3.22 -13.12
C TYR A 210 -18.12 4.34 -12.26
N VAL A 211 -17.22 5.11 -11.64
CA VAL A 211 -17.54 6.37 -10.98
C VAL A 211 -17.42 7.48 -12.02
N LYS A 212 -18.55 8.09 -12.35
CA LYS A 212 -18.64 9.27 -13.20
C LYS A 212 -18.73 10.49 -12.30
N ALA A 213 -17.65 11.27 -12.24
CA ALA A 213 -17.58 12.51 -11.48
C ALA A 213 -17.59 13.71 -12.45
N THR A 214 -18.40 14.72 -12.14
CA THR A 214 -18.51 15.94 -12.96
C THR A 214 -18.56 17.18 -12.08
N ALA A 215 -17.81 18.22 -12.47
CA ALA A 215 -17.78 19.54 -11.84
C ALA A 215 -17.77 20.62 -12.93
N LYS A 216 -18.90 20.78 -13.66
CA LYS A 216 -18.99 21.65 -14.85
C LYS A 216 -18.61 23.11 -14.60
N LYS A 217 -18.78 23.59 -13.37
CA LYS A 217 -18.47 24.98 -12.96
C LYS A 217 -17.12 25.11 -12.23
N GLY A 218 -16.32 24.04 -12.24
CA GLY A 218 -15.18 23.85 -11.35
C GLY A 218 -15.62 23.36 -9.97
N LEU A 219 -14.65 22.87 -9.20
CA LEU A 219 -14.84 22.53 -7.79
C LEU A 219 -14.90 23.81 -6.95
N VAL A 220 -15.56 23.73 -5.80
CA VAL A 220 -15.69 24.84 -4.84
C VAL A 220 -15.16 24.36 -3.48
N GLY A 221 -14.42 25.24 -2.80
CA GLY A 221 -13.87 24.93 -1.49
C GLY A 221 -14.97 24.66 -0.46
N ALA A 222 -14.68 23.76 0.48
CA ALA A 222 -15.63 23.33 1.50
C ALA A 222 -14.94 22.93 2.80
N HIS A 223 -15.70 22.91 3.90
CA HIS A 223 -15.26 22.26 5.14
C HIS A 223 -15.81 20.84 5.18
N TYR A 224 -14.93 19.84 5.17
CA TYR A 224 -15.29 18.43 5.29
C TYR A 224 -14.54 17.78 6.45
N THR A 225 -15.26 17.03 7.28
CA THR A 225 -14.68 16.26 8.38
C THR A 225 -14.78 14.78 8.05
N PHE A 226 -13.65 14.11 7.90
CA PHE A 226 -13.65 12.66 7.67
C PHE A 226 -14.19 11.92 8.90
N PRO A 227 -15.16 11.01 8.75
CA PRO A 227 -15.68 10.22 9.87
C PRO A 227 -14.66 9.20 10.39
N LYS A 228 -13.69 8.81 9.55
CA LYS A 228 -12.53 7.97 9.90
C LYS A 228 -11.32 8.40 9.08
N ILE A 229 -10.13 8.23 9.63
CA ILE A 229 -8.89 8.60 8.94
C ILE A 229 -8.72 7.74 7.68
N SER A 230 -8.42 8.40 6.55
CA SER A 230 -8.16 7.75 5.27
C SER A 230 -7.07 8.48 4.51
N VAL A 231 -5.90 7.83 4.40
CA VAL A 231 -4.73 8.35 3.67
C VAL A 231 -5.08 8.68 2.23
N GLY A 232 -5.67 7.71 1.52
CA GLY A 232 -6.01 7.89 0.11
C GLY A 232 -7.06 8.96 -0.13
N ALA A 233 -8.11 9.03 0.70
CA ALA A 233 -9.15 10.05 0.55
C ALA A 233 -8.61 11.45 0.88
N THR A 234 -7.71 11.56 1.87
CA THR A 234 -6.98 12.81 2.17
C THR A 234 -6.14 13.25 0.97
N HIS A 235 -5.38 12.34 0.34
CA HIS A 235 -4.61 12.66 -0.87
C HIS A 235 -5.49 13.18 -2.01
N VAL A 236 -6.60 12.47 -2.29
CA VAL A 236 -7.50 12.81 -3.40
C VAL A 236 -8.18 14.15 -3.16
N MET A 237 -8.73 14.37 -1.96
CA MET A 237 -9.38 15.63 -1.62
C MET A 237 -8.38 16.80 -1.63
N MET A 238 -7.17 16.60 -1.10
CA MET A 238 -6.13 17.62 -1.09
C MET A 238 -5.68 18.01 -2.49
N MET A 239 -5.44 17.05 -3.39
CA MET A 239 -5.14 17.35 -4.81
C MET A 239 -6.29 18.08 -5.49
N ALA A 240 -7.53 17.61 -5.30
CA ALA A 240 -8.70 18.22 -5.92
C ALA A 240 -8.95 19.67 -5.45
N ALA A 241 -8.74 19.92 -4.15
CA ALA A 241 -8.92 21.23 -3.52
C ALA A 241 -7.92 22.28 -4.03
N THR A 242 -6.74 21.89 -4.54
CA THR A 242 -5.73 22.85 -5.01
C THR A 242 -6.20 23.75 -6.15
N LEU A 243 -7.14 23.29 -6.98
CA LEU A 243 -7.73 24.07 -8.08
C LEU A 243 -9.21 24.40 -7.84
N ALA A 244 -9.72 24.16 -6.63
CA ALA A 244 -11.09 24.51 -6.27
C ALA A 244 -11.22 26.03 -6.03
N LYS A 245 -12.40 26.59 -6.15
CA LYS A 245 -12.63 28.02 -5.85
C LYS A 245 -12.84 28.24 -4.36
N GLY A 246 -11.91 28.95 -3.71
CA GLY A 246 -11.97 29.34 -2.29
C GLY A 246 -11.31 28.34 -1.33
N GLU A 247 -11.47 28.60 -0.03
CA GLU A 247 -10.86 27.80 1.04
C GLU A 247 -11.52 26.42 1.17
N THR A 248 -10.70 25.37 1.23
CA THR A 248 -11.07 24.03 1.69
C THR A 248 -10.43 23.75 3.04
N VAL A 249 -11.21 23.23 3.98
CA VAL A 249 -10.74 22.76 5.28
C VAL A 249 -11.04 21.27 5.41
N ILE A 250 -10.00 20.47 5.51
CA ILE A 250 -10.08 19.02 5.76
C ILE A 250 -9.84 18.80 7.25
N SER A 251 -10.84 18.32 7.97
CA SER A 251 -10.74 17.93 9.39
C SER A 251 -10.71 16.42 9.56
N ASN A 252 -10.02 15.96 10.61
CA ASN A 252 -9.69 14.55 10.82
C ASN A 252 -8.88 13.96 9.65
N ALA A 253 -7.97 14.77 9.10
CA ALA A 253 -7.11 14.39 7.98
C ALA A 253 -6.07 13.35 8.40
N ALA A 254 -5.64 12.54 7.42
CA ALA A 254 -4.49 11.67 7.55
C ALA A 254 -3.21 12.48 7.81
N ARG A 255 -2.34 11.96 8.69
CA ARG A 255 -1.14 12.65 9.21
C ARG A 255 0.15 12.00 8.76
N GLU A 256 0.04 10.94 7.97
CA GLU A 256 1.13 10.15 7.44
C GLU A 256 2.17 11.03 6.74
N PRO A 257 3.48 10.70 6.83
CA PRO A 257 4.52 11.47 6.15
C PRO A 257 4.32 11.58 4.64
N GLU A 258 3.67 10.59 4.03
CA GLU A 258 3.30 10.60 2.62
C GLU A 258 2.32 11.75 2.28
N VAL A 259 1.42 12.12 3.20
CA VAL A 259 0.51 13.27 3.06
C VAL A 259 1.29 14.58 3.10
N VAL A 260 2.27 14.68 4.01
CA VAL A 260 3.15 15.85 4.12
C VAL A 260 3.97 16.02 2.83
N ASN A 261 4.57 14.94 2.31
CA ASN A 261 5.35 15.01 1.08
C ASN A 261 4.49 15.42 -0.13
N LEU A 262 3.22 14.99 -0.19
CA LEU A 262 2.27 15.46 -1.21
C LEU A 262 1.97 16.95 -1.05
N ALA A 263 1.71 17.44 0.16
CA ALA A 263 1.49 18.87 0.40
C ALA A 263 2.71 19.71 0.00
N ASP A 264 3.91 19.27 0.34
CA ASP A 264 5.17 19.93 -0.06
C ASP A 264 5.31 19.97 -1.58
N CYS A 265 4.95 18.89 -2.28
CA CYS A 265 4.96 18.85 -3.72
C CYS A 265 3.95 19.83 -4.34
N LEU A 266 2.71 19.83 -3.85
CA LEU A 266 1.67 20.73 -4.33
C LEU A 266 2.07 22.20 -4.11
N ASN A 267 2.65 22.53 -2.95
CA ASN A 267 3.18 23.85 -2.66
C ASN A 267 4.36 24.22 -3.57
N ALA A 268 5.27 23.28 -3.86
CA ALA A 268 6.35 23.49 -4.82
C ALA A 268 5.83 23.72 -6.26
N MET A 269 4.64 23.19 -6.58
CA MET A 269 3.92 23.47 -7.82
C MET A 269 3.15 24.81 -7.80
N GLY A 270 3.08 25.50 -6.66
CA GLY A 270 2.41 26.80 -6.50
C GLY A 270 1.04 26.75 -5.81
N ALA A 271 0.67 25.63 -5.18
CA ALA A 271 -0.53 25.56 -4.34
C ALA A 271 -0.33 26.31 -3.02
N ASN A 272 -1.41 26.51 -2.28
CA ASN A 272 -1.39 27.04 -0.91
C ASN A 272 -2.02 26.02 0.06
N VAL A 273 -1.21 25.05 0.48
CA VAL A 273 -1.58 23.98 1.42
C VAL A 273 -0.85 24.18 2.74
N ALA A 274 -1.62 24.24 3.83
CA ALA A 274 -1.09 24.39 5.19
C ALA A 274 -1.68 23.33 6.15
N GLY A 275 -0.92 22.98 7.20
CA GLY A 275 -1.38 22.07 8.26
C GLY A 275 -1.23 20.58 7.96
N ALA A 276 -0.61 20.18 6.83
CA ALA A 276 -0.27 18.79 6.56
C ALA A 276 0.60 18.19 7.69
N GLY A 277 0.30 16.96 8.10
CA GLY A 277 0.90 16.31 9.28
C GLY A 277 0.14 16.57 10.59
N THR A 278 -0.85 17.48 10.56
CA THR A 278 -1.82 17.69 11.64
C THR A 278 -3.19 17.11 11.26
N SER A 279 -4.14 17.06 12.21
CA SER A 279 -5.50 16.60 11.94
C SER A 279 -6.33 17.56 11.07
N THR A 280 -5.81 18.75 10.78
CA THR A 280 -6.52 19.80 10.02
C THR A 280 -5.63 20.33 8.91
N ILE A 281 -6.06 20.14 7.66
CA ILE A 281 -5.38 20.68 6.47
C ILE A 281 -6.24 21.80 5.90
N ARG A 282 -5.63 22.95 5.61
CA ARG A 282 -6.27 24.09 4.94
C ARG A 282 -5.66 24.25 3.56
N ILE A 283 -6.50 24.40 2.55
CA ILE A 283 -6.09 24.62 1.17
C ILE A 283 -6.83 25.84 0.63
N GLU A 284 -6.10 26.89 0.24
CA GLU A 284 -6.67 27.95 -0.58
C GLU A 284 -6.45 27.58 -2.04
N GLY A 285 -7.54 27.34 -2.78
CA GLY A 285 -7.41 26.93 -4.16
C GLY A 285 -6.92 28.05 -5.07
N VAL A 286 -6.17 27.69 -6.11
CA VAL A 286 -5.51 28.60 -7.05
C VAL A 286 -5.95 28.33 -8.48
N ASP A 287 -5.77 29.32 -9.37
CA ASP A 287 -6.21 29.19 -10.77
C ASP A 287 -5.41 28.14 -11.57
N ARG A 288 -4.13 27.94 -11.22
CA ARG A 288 -3.22 27.03 -11.93
C ARG A 288 -2.04 26.62 -11.06
N LEU A 289 -1.52 25.43 -11.34
CA LEU A 289 -0.25 24.94 -10.83
C LEU A 289 0.80 24.90 -11.95
N SER A 290 2.07 24.87 -11.54
CA SER A 290 3.25 24.85 -12.40
C SER A 290 4.08 23.59 -12.17
N GLY A 291 5.07 23.36 -13.04
CA GLY A 291 6.03 22.27 -12.88
C GLY A 291 6.90 22.47 -11.65
N ALA A 292 7.35 21.37 -11.05
CA ALA A 292 8.22 21.40 -9.88
C ALA A 292 9.27 20.29 -9.93
N ARG A 293 10.28 20.39 -9.05
CA ARG A 293 11.24 19.31 -8.79
C ARG A 293 11.18 18.94 -7.32
N VAL A 294 10.77 17.70 -7.04
CA VAL A 294 10.50 17.24 -5.68
C VAL A 294 11.14 15.87 -5.47
N ARG A 295 11.68 15.66 -4.27
CA ARG A 295 12.24 14.38 -3.87
C ARG A 295 11.20 13.56 -3.12
N VAL A 296 11.03 12.29 -3.49
CA VAL A 296 10.25 11.32 -2.72
C VAL A 296 11.00 11.03 -1.42
N ILE A 297 10.30 11.15 -0.28
CA ILE A 297 10.85 10.82 1.04
C ILE A 297 11.31 9.35 1.14
N PRO A 298 12.23 8.98 2.06
CA PRO A 298 12.62 7.59 2.28
C PRO A 298 11.44 6.69 2.67
N ASP A 299 11.44 5.43 2.22
CA ASP A 299 10.39 4.47 2.57
C ASP A 299 10.50 4.03 4.05
N ARG A 300 9.63 4.58 4.88
CA ARG A 300 9.54 4.22 6.30
C ARG A 300 9.13 2.76 6.53
N ILE A 301 8.37 2.15 5.63
CA ILE A 301 7.97 0.74 5.74
C ILE A 301 9.14 -0.17 5.36
N GLU A 302 9.91 0.20 4.34
CA GLU A 302 11.16 -0.48 4.02
C GLU A 302 12.17 -0.37 5.17
N THR A 303 12.33 0.84 5.72
CA THR A 303 13.20 1.10 6.88
C THR A 303 12.85 0.18 8.05
N GLY A 304 11.58 0.17 8.48
CA GLY A 304 11.14 -0.68 9.59
C GLY A 304 11.30 -2.17 9.29
N THR A 305 11.08 -2.57 8.04
CA THR A 305 11.24 -3.97 7.61
C THR A 305 12.68 -4.44 7.75
N TYR A 306 13.66 -3.68 7.26
CA TYR A 306 15.07 -4.05 7.41
C TYR A 306 15.57 -3.91 8.85
N ALA A 307 15.08 -2.93 9.61
CA ALA A 307 15.36 -2.84 11.03
C ALA A 307 14.92 -4.12 11.78
N MET A 308 13.72 -4.62 11.48
CA MET A 308 13.22 -5.88 12.04
C MET A 308 13.99 -7.10 11.53
N ALA A 309 14.42 -7.11 10.27
CA ALA A 309 15.29 -8.18 9.74
C ALA A 309 16.62 -8.26 10.49
N VAL A 310 17.23 -7.10 10.81
CA VAL A 310 18.46 -7.00 11.60
C VAL A 310 18.22 -7.41 13.04
N ALA A 311 17.12 -7.01 13.66
CA ALA A 311 16.75 -7.47 15.01
C ALA A 311 16.54 -8.99 15.07
N MET A 312 15.97 -9.58 14.01
CA MET A 312 15.71 -11.02 13.92
C MET A 312 17.01 -11.82 13.71
N ALA A 313 17.77 -11.52 12.66
CA ALA A 313 19.01 -12.21 12.31
C ALA A 313 20.15 -11.88 13.29
N GLY A 314 20.14 -10.68 13.86
CA GLY A 314 21.27 -10.06 14.55
C GLY A 314 22.28 -9.44 13.59
N GLY A 315 23.30 -8.80 14.17
CA GLY A 315 24.36 -8.11 13.44
C GLY A 315 24.27 -6.60 13.61
N ASP A 316 24.82 -5.85 12.65
CA ASP A 316 25.06 -4.41 12.71
C ASP A 316 24.93 -3.79 11.31
N VAL A 317 23.84 -3.06 11.09
CA VAL A 317 23.51 -2.52 9.78
C VAL A 317 23.20 -1.04 9.86
N LEU A 318 23.77 -0.28 8.93
CA LEU A 318 23.34 1.09 8.64
C LEU A 318 22.25 1.07 7.57
N LEU A 319 21.05 1.53 7.93
CA LEU A 319 19.98 1.83 7.00
C LEU A 319 20.21 3.24 6.44
N GLU A 320 20.96 3.33 5.35
CA GLU A 320 21.37 4.59 4.74
C GLU A 320 20.17 5.31 4.10
N GLY A 321 20.08 6.62 4.31
CA GLY A 321 18.98 7.47 3.86
C GLY A 321 17.72 7.39 4.73
N ALA A 322 17.64 6.46 5.68
CA ALA A 322 16.52 6.34 6.61
C ALA A 322 16.39 7.59 7.51
N GLN A 323 15.15 7.92 7.89
CA GLN A 323 14.85 9.04 8.79
C GLN A 323 13.96 8.56 9.94
N ALA A 324 14.44 8.69 11.18
CA ALA A 324 13.75 8.13 12.35
C ALA A 324 12.41 8.82 12.64
N SER A 325 12.32 10.13 12.37
CA SER A 325 11.09 10.92 12.52
C SER A 325 9.91 10.41 11.70
N LEU A 326 10.16 9.67 10.62
CA LEU A 326 9.11 9.09 9.77
C LEU A 326 8.53 7.79 10.35
N LEU A 327 9.14 7.24 11.40
CA LEU A 327 8.81 5.92 11.94
C LEU A 327 9.11 5.78 13.46
N SER A 328 9.04 6.87 14.23
CA SER A 328 9.49 6.88 15.63
C SER A 328 8.83 5.78 16.48
N SER A 329 7.51 5.65 16.44
CA SER A 329 6.76 4.66 17.23
C SER A 329 7.24 3.23 16.98
N ALA A 330 7.44 2.82 15.73
CA ALA A 330 7.89 1.46 15.43
C ALA A 330 9.38 1.25 15.76
N LEU A 331 10.21 2.28 15.69
CA LEU A 331 11.60 2.19 16.14
C LEU A 331 11.68 2.08 17.68
N GLU A 332 10.88 2.85 18.42
CA GLU A 332 10.77 2.75 19.88
C GLU A 332 10.32 1.34 20.31
N THR A 333 9.28 0.79 19.66
CA THR A 333 8.84 -0.59 19.88
C THR A 333 9.96 -1.60 19.60
N LEU A 334 10.71 -1.40 18.51
CA LEU A 334 11.83 -2.29 18.17
C LEU A 334 12.96 -2.20 19.21
N GLY A 335 13.19 -1.01 19.79
CA GLY A 335 14.08 -0.80 20.92
C GLY A 335 13.69 -1.64 22.14
N GLN A 336 12.40 -1.62 22.50
CA GLN A 336 11.85 -2.45 23.58
C GLN A 336 12.01 -3.96 23.31
N ALA A 337 11.93 -4.36 22.04
CA ALA A 337 12.10 -5.75 21.63
C ALA A 337 13.57 -6.23 21.66
N GLY A 338 14.54 -5.34 21.86
CA GLY A 338 15.97 -5.70 21.99
C GLY A 338 16.87 -5.25 20.85
N ALA A 339 16.47 -4.26 20.05
CA ALA A 339 17.36 -3.58 19.12
C ALA A 339 17.97 -2.31 19.77
N GLU A 340 19.23 -2.04 19.47
CA GLU A 340 19.84 -0.74 19.65
C GLU A 340 19.67 0.04 18.35
N ILE A 341 19.11 1.24 18.45
CA ILE A 341 18.80 2.10 17.32
C ILE A 341 19.50 3.43 17.56
N THR A 342 20.35 3.84 16.63
CA THR A 342 21.11 5.08 16.72
C THR A 342 20.94 5.88 15.45
N GLU A 343 20.45 7.10 15.57
CA GLU A 343 20.43 8.05 14.46
C GLU A 343 21.86 8.48 14.12
N THR A 344 22.16 8.55 12.83
CA THR A 344 23.46 8.97 12.30
C THR A 344 23.24 10.07 11.27
N ASN A 345 24.33 10.70 10.83
CA ASN A 345 24.26 11.76 9.82
C ASN A 345 23.78 11.26 8.44
N THR A 346 23.87 9.95 8.18
CA THR A 346 23.57 9.35 6.87
C THR A 346 22.40 8.37 6.91
N GLY A 347 21.77 8.14 8.07
CA GLY A 347 20.69 7.18 8.21
C GLY A 347 20.51 6.67 9.63
N ILE A 348 20.00 5.45 9.78
CA ILE A 348 19.74 4.83 11.09
C ILE A 348 20.59 3.58 11.23
N ARG A 349 21.42 3.49 12.27
CA ARG A 349 22.14 2.26 12.61
C ARG A 349 21.29 1.39 13.51
N VAL A 350 21.20 0.10 13.18
CA VAL A 350 20.43 -0.91 13.91
C VAL A 350 21.37 -2.06 14.30
N VAL A 351 21.38 -2.40 15.59
CA VAL A 351 22.19 -3.48 16.14
C VAL A 351 21.31 -4.34 17.06
N ARG A 352 21.47 -5.67 17.07
CA ARG A 352 20.82 -6.50 18.10
C ARG A 352 21.64 -6.45 19.39
N ASN A 353 21.03 -6.06 20.51
CA ASN A 353 21.69 -5.78 21.79
C ASN A 353 22.33 -7.00 22.52
N GLY A 354 22.27 -8.19 21.91
CA GLY A 354 22.85 -9.42 22.47
C GLY A 354 22.02 -10.14 23.54
N HIS A 355 20.95 -9.54 24.09
CA HIS A 355 20.11 -10.13 25.15
C HIS A 355 18.98 -11.04 24.62
N GLY A 356 18.84 -11.13 23.30
CA GLY A 356 17.76 -11.84 22.62
C GLY A 356 16.58 -10.92 22.34
N ILE A 357 15.49 -11.48 21.83
CA ILE A 357 14.28 -10.73 21.49
C ILE A 357 13.31 -10.78 22.68
N HIS A 358 12.87 -9.62 23.14
CA HIS A 358 11.87 -9.49 24.20
C HIS A 358 10.46 -9.46 23.62
N PRO A 359 9.46 -10.03 24.31
CA PRO A 359 8.07 -9.95 23.89
C PRO A 359 7.56 -8.53 24.10
N VAL A 360 6.84 -7.99 23.11
CA VAL A 360 6.31 -6.63 23.13
C VAL A 360 4.92 -6.63 22.49
N ASP A 361 3.97 -6.02 23.20
CA ASP A 361 2.60 -5.87 22.73
C ASP A 361 2.49 -4.62 21.84
N VAL A 362 1.74 -4.72 20.74
CA VAL A 362 1.46 -3.61 19.84
C VAL A 362 0.00 -3.59 19.43
N PHE A 363 -0.53 -2.38 19.21
CA PHE A 363 -1.76 -2.15 18.48
C PHE A 363 -1.45 -1.26 17.29
N THR A 364 -2.00 -1.59 16.12
CA THR A 364 -1.86 -0.74 14.94
C THR A 364 -2.73 0.51 15.12
N ASP A 365 -2.31 1.64 14.57
CA ASP A 365 -3.03 2.91 14.63
C ASP A 365 -2.58 3.81 13.45
N PRO A 366 -3.37 4.81 13.01
CA PRO A 366 -2.90 5.79 12.05
C PRO A 366 -1.67 6.56 12.56
N PHE A 367 -0.90 7.16 11.65
CA PHE A 367 0.31 7.89 12.04
C PHE A 367 -0.04 9.02 13.05
N PRO A 368 0.72 9.18 14.16
CA PRO A 368 2.07 8.65 14.43
C PRO A 368 2.15 7.30 15.15
N GLY A 369 1.03 6.57 15.32
CA GLY A 369 1.03 5.26 15.96
C GLY A 369 1.72 4.16 15.13
N PHE A 370 1.67 2.93 15.65
CA PHE A 370 2.36 1.80 15.02
C PHE A 370 1.69 1.44 13.67
N PRO A 371 2.42 1.45 12.55
CA PRO A 371 1.79 1.28 11.25
C PRO A 371 1.40 -0.17 10.99
N THR A 372 0.15 -0.38 10.56
CA THR A 372 -0.35 -1.69 10.10
C THR A 372 0.53 -2.33 9.02
N ASP A 373 1.24 -1.53 8.22
CA ASP A 373 2.16 -2.02 7.19
C ASP A 373 3.44 -2.69 7.73
N LEU A 374 3.73 -2.57 9.02
CA LEU A 374 4.81 -3.28 9.72
C LEU A 374 4.31 -4.38 10.67
N GLN A 375 2.99 -4.53 10.80
CA GLN A 375 2.36 -5.49 11.73
C GLN A 375 2.85 -6.92 11.49
N ALA A 376 2.90 -7.35 10.23
CA ALA A 376 3.31 -8.71 9.87
C ALA A 376 4.81 -8.95 10.09
N GLN A 377 5.65 -7.98 9.71
CA GLN A 377 7.09 -8.03 9.91
C GLN A 377 7.43 -8.14 11.39
N PHE A 378 6.73 -7.37 12.22
CA PHE A 378 6.84 -7.42 13.66
C PHE A 378 6.37 -8.76 14.22
N MET A 379 5.26 -9.31 13.71
CA MET A 379 4.83 -10.66 14.07
C MET A 379 5.91 -11.70 13.76
N GLY A 380 6.54 -11.62 12.59
CA GLY A 380 7.67 -12.47 12.20
C GLY A 380 8.81 -12.41 13.22
N LEU A 381 9.17 -11.20 13.68
CA LEU A 381 10.16 -11.02 14.75
C LEU A 381 9.71 -11.62 16.09
N MET A 382 8.47 -11.40 16.49
CA MET A 382 7.91 -11.87 17.76
C MET A 382 7.83 -13.40 17.86
N THR A 383 7.85 -14.12 16.73
CA THR A 383 7.95 -15.60 16.74
C THR A 383 9.22 -16.11 17.41
N LYS A 384 10.26 -15.28 17.59
CA LYS A 384 11.52 -15.62 18.26
C LYS A 384 11.70 -14.92 19.61
N ALA A 385 10.67 -14.24 20.12
CA ALA A 385 10.71 -13.55 21.41
C ALA A 385 10.77 -14.53 22.60
N LYS A 386 11.37 -14.12 23.71
CA LYS A 386 11.36 -14.87 24.97
C LYS A 386 10.08 -14.58 25.77
N GLY A 387 8.96 -15.13 25.31
CA GLY A 387 7.66 -15.01 25.98
C GLY A 387 6.50 -14.86 25.00
N THR A 388 5.41 -14.26 25.47
CA THR A 388 4.19 -14.07 24.68
C THR A 388 3.97 -12.60 24.37
N SER A 389 3.66 -12.29 23.11
CA SER A 389 3.32 -10.95 22.63
C SER A 389 1.91 -10.92 22.06
N ARG A 390 1.23 -9.78 22.17
CA ARG A 390 -0.10 -9.54 21.60
C ARG A 390 -0.02 -8.45 20.54
N ILE A 391 -0.51 -8.78 19.35
CA ILE A 391 -0.57 -7.87 18.21
C ILE A 391 -2.04 -7.64 17.88
N THR A 392 -2.52 -6.41 18.04
CA THR A 392 -3.90 -6.02 17.76
C THR A 392 -3.97 -5.19 16.48
N GLU A 393 -4.68 -5.68 15.47
CA GLU A 393 -4.89 -4.97 14.20
C GLU A 393 -6.20 -4.17 14.25
N THR A 394 -6.13 -2.84 14.21
CA THR A 394 -7.29 -1.95 14.30
C THR A 394 -7.68 -1.32 12.95
N ILE A 395 -6.82 -1.44 11.93
CA ILE A 395 -6.99 -0.79 10.63
C ILE A 395 -7.64 -1.73 9.61
N PHE A 396 -7.25 -3.01 9.61
CA PHE A 396 -7.70 -4.00 8.63
C PHE A 396 -8.19 -5.29 9.28
N GLU A 397 -9.49 -5.58 9.13
CA GLU A 397 -10.18 -6.70 9.78
C GLU A 397 -9.52 -8.08 9.54
N ASN A 398 -8.90 -8.31 8.37
CA ASN A 398 -8.44 -9.63 7.94
C ASN A 398 -6.94 -9.65 7.55
N ARG A 399 -6.09 -8.86 8.19
CA ARG A 399 -4.65 -8.78 7.84
C ARG A 399 -3.77 -9.88 8.44
N PHE A 400 -4.29 -11.08 8.72
CA PHE A 400 -3.55 -12.19 9.35
C PHE A 400 -3.25 -13.39 8.44
N MET A 401 -3.40 -13.25 7.11
CA MET A 401 -3.19 -14.35 6.15
C MET A 401 -1.79 -14.99 6.21
N HIS A 402 -0.77 -14.25 6.67
CA HIS A 402 0.61 -14.73 6.81
C HIS A 402 0.80 -15.67 8.01
N VAL A 403 -0.14 -15.73 8.95
CA VAL A 403 -0.04 -16.54 10.18
C VAL A 403 0.04 -18.03 9.87
N GLN A 404 -0.74 -18.51 8.91
CA GLN A 404 -0.71 -19.93 8.50
C GLN A 404 0.64 -20.31 7.90
N GLU A 405 1.26 -19.39 7.15
CA GLU A 405 2.57 -19.60 6.55
C GLU A 405 3.70 -19.53 7.58
N LEU A 406 3.61 -18.64 8.57
CA LEU A 406 4.52 -18.64 9.72
C LEU A 406 4.40 -19.92 10.56
N ALA A 407 3.19 -20.47 10.72
CA ALA A 407 2.99 -21.73 11.42
C ALA A 407 3.70 -22.91 10.73
N ARG A 408 3.83 -22.89 9.39
CA ARG A 408 4.63 -23.88 8.64
C ARG A 408 6.12 -23.82 8.97
N LEU A 409 6.61 -22.67 9.43
CA LEU A 409 7.98 -22.50 9.94
C LEU A 409 8.13 -22.88 11.42
N GLY A 410 7.06 -23.39 12.05
CA GLY A 410 7.05 -23.79 13.46
C GLY A 410 6.65 -22.67 14.44
N ALA A 411 6.16 -21.53 13.96
CA ALA A 411 5.66 -20.46 14.83
C ALA A 411 4.38 -20.87 15.58
N ARG A 412 4.24 -20.39 16.83
CA ARG A 412 3.03 -20.60 17.65
C ARG A 412 2.23 -19.30 17.73
N ILE A 413 1.13 -19.26 16.98
CA ILE A 413 0.30 -18.06 16.87
C ILE A 413 -1.16 -18.47 16.99
N SER A 414 -1.90 -17.84 17.91
CA SER A 414 -3.36 -18.01 18.03
C SER A 414 -4.09 -16.72 17.70
N LEU A 415 -5.15 -16.82 16.90
CA LEU A 415 -5.97 -15.69 16.48
C LEU A 415 -7.28 -15.65 17.26
N SER A 416 -7.66 -14.46 17.75
CA SER A 416 -8.95 -14.18 18.35
C SER A 416 -9.46 -12.83 17.86
N GLY A 417 -10.33 -12.86 16.84
CA GLY A 417 -10.78 -11.66 16.15
C GLY A 417 -9.62 -10.87 15.56
N GLN A 418 -9.46 -9.62 16.03
CA GLN A 418 -8.40 -8.70 15.60
C GLN A 418 -7.08 -8.86 16.37
N VAL A 419 -7.02 -9.80 17.32
CA VAL A 419 -5.84 -10.01 18.18
C VAL A 419 -5.12 -11.29 17.77
N ALA A 420 -3.83 -11.18 17.49
CA ALA A 420 -2.92 -12.30 17.37
C ALA A 420 -2.06 -12.40 18.63
N THR A 421 -2.11 -13.55 19.29
CA THR A 421 -1.20 -13.89 20.40
C THR A 421 -0.08 -14.75 19.86
N VAL A 422 1.16 -14.25 19.95
CA VAL A 422 2.38 -14.87 19.43
C VAL A 422 3.18 -15.40 20.61
N GLU A 423 3.31 -16.71 20.72
CA GLU A 423 4.22 -17.36 21.67
C GLU A 423 5.56 -17.59 20.95
N GLY A 424 6.61 -16.91 21.42
CA GLY A 424 7.91 -17.04 20.80
C GLY A 424 8.53 -18.43 21.06
N VAL A 425 9.21 -18.95 20.04
CA VAL A 425 9.78 -20.30 20.03
C VAL A 425 11.30 -20.27 20.01
N GLU A 426 11.93 -21.31 20.57
CA GLU A 426 13.38 -21.43 20.56
C GLU A 426 13.93 -21.54 19.13
N ARG A 427 13.20 -22.21 18.23
CA ARG A 427 13.65 -22.53 16.87
C ARG A 427 12.50 -22.42 15.87
N LEU A 428 12.82 -21.87 14.70
CA LEU A 428 11.99 -21.97 13.51
C LEU A 428 12.66 -22.97 12.56
N GLN A 429 11.89 -23.65 11.73
CA GLN A 429 12.38 -24.61 10.74
C GLN A 429 12.05 -24.12 9.34
N GLY A 430 13.03 -24.15 8.45
CA GLY A 430 12.85 -23.77 7.05
C GLY A 430 11.83 -24.70 6.37
N ALA A 431 10.91 -24.10 5.62
CA ALA A 431 9.90 -24.82 4.86
C ALA A 431 9.49 -24.07 3.58
N PRO A 432 8.85 -24.75 2.61
CA PRO A 432 8.15 -24.07 1.53
C PRO A 432 6.93 -23.32 2.06
N VAL A 433 6.83 -22.03 1.73
CA VAL A 433 5.74 -21.11 2.11
C VAL A 433 5.26 -20.29 0.90
N MET A 434 4.13 -19.61 1.03
CA MET A 434 3.53 -18.82 -0.06
C MET A 434 3.29 -17.36 0.34
N ALA A 435 3.76 -16.44 -0.50
CA ALA A 435 3.41 -15.03 -0.39
C ALA A 435 1.93 -14.82 -0.76
N THR A 436 1.22 -14.03 0.06
CA THR A 436 -0.22 -13.73 -0.12
C THR A 436 -0.51 -12.23 -0.21
N ASP A 437 0.37 -11.38 0.32
CA ASP A 437 0.24 -9.92 0.33
C ASP A 437 1.60 -9.22 0.11
N LEU A 438 1.59 -7.97 -0.34
CA LEU A 438 2.81 -7.23 -0.67
C LEU A 438 3.70 -6.89 0.54
N ARG A 439 3.10 -6.60 1.70
CA ARG A 439 3.85 -6.26 2.94
C ARG A 439 3.94 -7.45 3.86
N ALA A 440 2.85 -8.21 4.00
CA ALA A 440 2.82 -9.33 4.94
C ALA A 440 3.77 -10.46 4.56
N SER A 441 4.05 -10.67 3.27
CA SER A 441 4.93 -11.76 2.83
C SER A 441 6.38 -11.56 3.22
N VAL A 442 6.82 -10.33 3.55
CA VAL A 442 8.19 -10.11 4.07
C VAL A 442 8.37 -10.62 5.49
N SER A 443 7.28 -10.82 6.25
CA SER A 443 7.36 -11.54 7.53
C SER A 443 7.93 -12.94 7.36
N LEU A 444 7.65 -13.61 6.23
CA LEU A 444 8.16 -14.94 5.91
C LEU A 444 9.65 -14.91 5.58
N VAL A 445 10.12 -13.84 4.94
CA VAL A 445 11.54 -13.60 4.70
C VAL A 445 12.25 -13.38 6.04
N ILE A 446 11.73 -12.49 6.88
CA ILE A 446 12.30 -12.20 8.22
C ILE A 446 12.37 -13.48 9.07
N ALA A 447 11.29 -14.26 9.11
CA ALA A 447 11.26 -15.55 9.78
C ALA A 447 12.30 -16.53 9.20
N GLY A 448 12.38 -16.62 7.86
CA GLY A 448 13.33 -17.45 7.14
C GLY A 448 14.80 -17.11 7.43
N LEU A 449 15.14 -15.85 7.68
CA LEU A 449 16.51 -15.43 8.04
C LEU A 449 16.99 -16.06 9.36
N ALA A 450 16.09 -16.41 10.28
CA ALA A 450 16.43 -17.06 11.55
C ALA A 450 15.99 -18.53 11.64
N ALA A 451 15.40 -19.08 10.58
CA ALA A 451 14.97 -20.47 10.53
C ALA A 451 16.15 -21.43 10.30
N GLU A 452 16.11 -22.60 10.93
CA GLU A 452 17.07 -23.68 10.70
C GLU A 452 16.79 -24.32 9.34
N GLY A 453 17.80 -24.35 8.47
CA GLY A 453 17.68 -24.93 7.13
C GLY A 453 17.17 -23.94 6.08
N GLU A 454 16.44 -24.46 5.10
CA GLU A 454 16.07 -23.75 3.88
C GLU A 454 14.58 -23.35 3.88
N THR A 455 14.30 -22.07 3.67
CA THR A 455 12.95 -21.54 3.43
C THR A 455 12.79 -21.20 1.96
N THR A 456 11.71 -21.67 1.32
CA THR A 456 11.37 -21.29 -0.06
C THR A 456 10.08 -20.50 -0.07
N VAL A 457 10.15 -19.21 -0.42
CA VAL A 457 9.00 -18.31 -0.54
C VAL A 457 8.53 -18.28 -1.99
N ASN A 458 7.35 -18.84 -2.25
CA ASN A 458 6.73 -18.85 -3.57
C ASN A 458 5.87 -17.59 -3.80
N ARG A 459 5.49 -17.33 -5.07
CA ARG A 459 4.61 -16.20 -5.48
C ARG A 459 5.21 -14.82 -5.20
N VAL A 460 6.49 -14.64 -5.48
CA VAL A 460 7.26 -13.44 -5.09
C VAL A 460 6.84 -12.15 -5.80
N TYR A 461 6.03 -12.24 -6.87
CA TYR A 461 5.43 -11.07 -7.51
C TYR A 461 4.62 -10.18 -6.54
N HIS A 462 4.16 -10.72 -5.40
CA HIS A 462 3.60 -9.91 -4.33
C HIS A 462 4.66 -9.01 -3.66
N LEU A 463 5.86 -9.55 -3.37
CA LEU A 463 6.97 -8.79 -2.78
C LEU A 463 7.49 -7.70 -3.72
N ASP A 464 7.57 -8.00 -5.03
CA ASP A 464 8.08 -7.07 -6.06
C ASP A 464 7.22 -5.79 -6.21
N ARG A 465 6.02 -5.77 -5.62
CA ARG A 465 5.16 -4.58 -5.51
C ARG A 465 5.49 -3.68 -4.33
N GLY A 466 6.20 -4.20 -3.33
CA GLY A 466 6.49 -3.52 -2.07
C GLY A 466 7.96 -3.22 -1.83
N PHE A 467 8.87 -4.06 -2.34
CA PHE A 467 10.29 -3.99 -2.00
C PHE A 467 11.15 -4.12 -3.24
N GLU A 468 12.14 -3.23 -3.35
CA GLU A 468 13.02 -3.16 -4.49
C GLU A 468 14.26 -4.02 -4.24
N ARG A 469 14.44 -5.07 -5.07
CA ARG A 469 15.63 -5.95 -5.06
C ARG A 469 16.01 -6.42 -3.64
N LEU A 470 15.01 -6.87 -2.89
CA LEU A 470 15.14 -7.26 -1.48
C LEU A 470 16.24 -8.31 -1.28
N GLU A 471 16.33 -9.28 -2.17
CA GLU A 471 17.33 -10.34 -2.17
C GLU A 471 18.75 -9.79 -2.25
N GLU A 472 18.97 -8.74 -3.03
CA GLU A 472 20.29 -8.14 -3.20
C GLU A 472 20.68 -7.27 -2.02
N LYS A 473 19.73 -6.50 -1.48
CA LYS A 473 19.95 -5.68 -0.28
C LYS A 473 20.31 -6.56 0.93
N LEU A 474 19.60 -7.66 1.12
CA LEU A 474 19.88 -8.61 2.19
C LEU A 474 21.19 -9.38 1.97
N SER A 475 21.43 -9.87 0.75
CA SER A 475 22.67 -10.61 0.42
C SER A 475 23.91 -9.72 0.51
N GLY A 476 23.80 -8.43 0.17
CA GLY A 476 24.85 -7.43 0.37
C GLY A 476 25.25 -7.23 1.84
N CYS A 477 24.40 -7.66 2.78
CA CYS A 477 24.68 -7.67 4.22
C CYS A 477 24.97 -9.07 4.78
N GLY A 478 25.23 -10.07 3.94
CA GLY A 478 25.63 -11.41 4.38
C GLY A 478 24.48 -12.40 4.61
N ALA A 479 23.24 -12.05 4.22
CA ALA A 479 22.18 -13.05 4.13
C ALA A 479 22.45 -14.02 2.97
N ILE A 480 22.05 -15.28 3.11
CA ILE A 480 22.02 -16.23 1.99
C ILE A 480 20.59 -16.24 1.43
N VAL A 481 20.34 -15.32 0.49
CA VAL A 481 19.03 -15.13 -0.14
C VAL A 481 19.21 -15.10 -1.66
N GLU A 482 18.57 -16.02 -2.35
CA GLU A 482 18.66 -16.12 -3.81
C GLU A 482 17.27 -16.09 -4.45
N ARG A 483 17.14 -15.34 -5.55
CA ARG A 483 15.98 -15.45 -6.43
C ARG A 483 16.22 -16.59 -7.41
N VAL A 484 15.32 -17.56 -7.42
CA VAL A 484 15.33 -18.67 -8.38
C VAL A 484 14.24 -18.40 -9.40
N SER A 485 14.65 -18.15 -10.64
CA SER A 485 13.72 -18.00 -11.77
C SER A 485 13.09 -19.34 -12.12
N GLY A 486 11.81 -19.29 -12.47
CA GLY A 486 11.07 -20.44 -13.01
C GLY A 486 11.04 -20.50 -14.52
#